data_AF-A0A525J355-F1
#
_entry.id   AF-A0A525J355-F1
#
_cell.length_a   1.000
_cell.length_b   1.000
_cell.length_c   1.000
_cell.angle_alpha   90.00
_cell.angle_beta   90.00
_cell.angle_gamma   90.00
#
_symmetry.space_group_name_H-M   'P 1'
#
loop_
_entity.id
_entity.type
_entity.pdbx_description
1 polymer ?
#
loop_
_entity_poly.entity_id
_entity_poly.type
_entity_poly.pdbx_seq_one_letter_code
_entity_poly.pdbx_strand_id
1 'polypeptide(L)' 'ADAAQMDRAHMGKIERGERNVTLLNLLKIAAALKCRASEIMAAAAL' A
#
# COMPACT_ATOMS: atom_id res chain seq x y z
N ALA A 1 -8.12 -3.04 3.44
CA ALA A 1 -7.70 -2.10 4.51
C ALA A 1 -7.43 -2.85 5.82
N ASP A 2 -8.40 -3.61 6.32
CA ASP A 2 -8.33 -4.35 7.59
C ASP A 2 -7.13 -5.32 7.66
N ALA A 3 -6.88 -6.09 6.59
CA ALA A 3 -5.72 -6.99 6.49
C ALA A 3 -4.37 -6.27 6.56
N ALA A 4 -4.31 -5.02 6.09
CA ALA A 4 -3.11 -4.17 6.16
C ALA A 4 -3.07 -3.32 7.44
N GLN A 5 -4.04 -3.50 8.36
CA GLN A 5 -4.17 -2.71 9.59
C GLN A 5 -4.17 -1.20 9.30
N MET A 6 -4.95 -0.80 8.29
CA MET A 6 -5.10 0.57 7.83
C MET A 6 -6.56 1.01 7.87
N ASP A 7 -6.78 2.29 8.15
CA ASP A 7 -8.09 2.90 8.05
C ASP A 7 -8.59 2.87 6.59
N ARG A 8 -9.89 2.59 6.41
CA ARG A 8 -10.52 2.45 5.08
C ARG A 8 -10.52 3.77 4.31
N ALA A 9 -10.73 4.90 4.97
CA ALA A 9 -10.69 6.21 4.29
C ALA A 9 -9.26 6.57 3.88
N HIS A 10 -8.26 6.21 4.70
CA HIS A 10 -6.85 6.40 4.32
C HIS A 10 -6.43 5.52 3.14
N MET A 11 -6.81 4.23 3.13
CA MET A 11 -6.57 3.34 1.99
C MET A 11 -7.24 3.87 0.71
N GLY A 12 -8.51 4.29 0.80
CA GLY A 12 -9.23 4.79 -0.37
C GLY A 12 -8.60 6.04 -1.01
N LYS A 13 -8.02 6.94 -0.21
CA LYS A 13 -7.26 8.09 -0.75
C LYS A 13 -6.01 7.65 -1.51
N ILE A 14 -5.33 6.60 -1.05
CA ILE A 14 -4.15 6.04 -1.74
C ILE A 14 -4.57 5.39 -3.07
N GLU A 15 -5.61 4.56 -3.07
CA GLU A 15 -6.08 3.85 -4.27
C GLU A 15 -6.57 4.81 -5.38
N ARG A 16 -7.13 5.97 -5.02
CA ARG A 16 -7.53 7.01 -5.97
C ARG A 16 -6.40 7.96 -6.39
N GLY A 17 -5.19 7.77 -5.86
CA GLY A 17 -4.05 8.66 -6.14
C GLY A 17 -4.15 10.04 -5.47
N GLU A 18 -5.08 10.24 -4.55
CA GLU A 18 -5.23 11.49 -3.79
C GLU A 18 -4.14 11.65 -2.71
N ARG A 19 -3.47 10.55 -2.35
CA ARG A 19 -2.37 10.55 -1.37
C ARG A 19 -1.31 9.51 -1.67
N ASN A 20 -0.05 9.91 -1.58
CA ASN A 20 1.08 8.99 -1.70
C ASN A 20 1.15 8.01 -0.51
N VAL A 21 1.50 6.76 -0.81
CA VAL A 21 1.74 5.74 0.20
C VAL A 21 3.07 5.99 0.91
N THR A 22 3.09 5.89 2.23
CA THR A 22 4.34 5.94 3.01
C THR A 22 5.00 4.57 3.00
N LEU A 23 6.33 4.51 3.16
CA LEU A 23 7.07 3.24 3.16
C LEU A 23 6.52 2.22 4.19
N LEU A 24 6.18 2.68 5.40
CA LEU A 24 5.62 1.80 6.43
C LEU A 24 4.27 1.18 6.01
N ASN A 25 3.40 1.98 5.39
CA ASN A 25 2.10 1.48 4.91
C ASN A 25 2.27 0.58 3.69
N LEU A 26 3.23 0.86 2.81
CA LEU A 26 3.58 -0.01 1.70
C LEU A 26 4.01 -1.40 2.20
N LEU A 27 4.85 -1.46 3.24
CA LEU A 27 5.27 -2.73 3.85
C LEU A 27 4.09 -3.50 4.46
N LYS A 28 3.15 -2.82 5.11
CA LYS A 28 1.92 -3.44 5.65
C LYS A 28 1.03 -4.00 4.54
N ILE A 29 0.88 -3.25 3.44
CA ILE A 29 0.13 -3.69 2.26
C ILE A 29 0.80 -4.92 1.64
N ALA A 30 2.12 -4.87 1.43
CA ALA A 30 2.87 -5.99 0.88
C ALA A 30 2.74 -7.27 1.73
N ALA A 31 2.85 -7.14 3.06
CA ALA A 31 2.64 -8.24 3.99
C ALA A 31 1.21 -8.81 3.89
N ALA A 32 0.19 -7.95 3.82
CA ALA A 32 -1.21 -8.36 3.68
C ALA A 32 -1.48 -9.08 2.33
N LEU A 33 -0.79 -8.65 1.26
CA LEU A 33 -0.87 -9.25 -0.07
C LEU A 33 0.07 -10.46 -0.27
N LYS A 34 0.88 -10.80 0.74
CA LYS A 34 1.88 -11.88 0.70
C LYS A 34 2.89 -11.72 -0.45
N CYS A 35 3.29 -10.48 -0.74
CA CYS A 35 4.32 -10.16 -1.72
C CYS A 35 5.40 -9.27 -1.09
N ARG A 36 6.50 -9.02 -1.82
CA ARG A 36 7.52 -8.06 -1.39
C ARG A 36 7.14 -6.64 -1.80
N ALA A 37 7.48 -5.65 -0.99
CA ALA A 37 7.26 -4.24 -1.34
C ALA A 37 7.98 -3.84 -2.64
N SER A 38 9.12 -4.46 -2.96
CA SER A 38 9.84 -4.25 -4.22
C SER A 38 9.02 -4.65 -5.44
N GLU A 39 8.13 -5.64 -5.33
CA GLU A 39 7.25 -6.06 -6.43
C GLU A 39 6.17 -5.01 -6.71
N ILE A 40 5.67 -4.35 -5.65
CA ILE A 40 4.74 -3.22 -5.78
C ILE A 40 5.44 -2.02 -6.43
N MET A 41 6.68 -1.70 -6.00
CA MET A 41 7.46 -0.60 -6.55
C MET A 41 7.80 -0.82 -8.02
N ALA A 42 8.27 -2.03 -8.38
CA ALA A 42 8.57 -2.39 -9.76
C ALA A 42 7.34 -2.27 -10.67
N ALA A 43 6.15 -2.66 -10.18
CA ALA A 43 4.89 -2.50 -10.92
C ALA A 43 4.50 -1.02 -11.12
N ALA A 44 4.93 -0.13 -10.23
CA ALA A 44 4.78 1.31 -10.35
C ALA A 44 5.91 1.99 -11.16
N ALA A 45 6.84 1.20 -11.73
CA ALA A 45 8.04 1.68 -12.43
C ALA A 45 8.95 2.56 -11.54
N LEU A 46 9.07 2.21 -10.26
CA LEU A 46 9.90 2.87 -9.25
C LEU A 46 10.98 1.92 -8.68
#